data_AF-A0A0F9SDX7-F1
#
_entry.id   AF-A0A0F9SDX7-F1
#
_cell.length_a   1.000
_cell.length_b   1.000
_cell.length_c   1.000
_cell.angle_alpha   90.00
_cell.angle_beta   90.00
_cell.angle_gamma   90.00
#
_symmetry.space_group_name_H-M   'P 1'
#
loop_
_entity.id
_entity.type
_entity.pdbx_description
1 polymer ?
#
loop_
_entity_poly.entity_id
_entity_poly.type
_entity_poly.pdbx_seq_one_letter_code
_entity_poly.pdbx_strand_id
1 'polypeptide(L)'
;MADQEETGQSAETTDGTPTGEEKETKSAVEPSVEKTDEKSDSEATPEGEPAKPSVDDIPLETFLEREDVKRYVQSVSDKATARSETRSVELAKKRETEARSSAELAERKKLVENEEFDELGRRDAAKLEAEERLLESLEVAGGVISQVTAKRYAEELGEETVERIVKENNDRNGTIVDMTTALAEEATKRAVLNATGSAVEEAEKRFEEKLEARLAEAGLQKREEDKKETGPVDKVSGAPASTPDSDEAETYESMSEKYGRGEVSWDELLPYKKEHDAERLKN
;
A
#
# COMPACT_ATOMS: atom_id res chain seq x y z
N MET A 1 59.69 55.49 -11.03
CA MET A 1 58.62 54.54 -11.37
C MET A 1 57.57 54.70 -10.29
N ALA A 2 56.40 55.19 -10.72
CA ALA A 2 55.07 55.30 -10.10
C ALA A 2 54.93 55.49 -8.58
N ASP A 3 54.21 56.57 -8.29
CA ASP A 3 53.80 57.15 -7.01
C ASP A 3 52.76 56.34 -6.23
N GLN A 4 52.76 56.57 -4.91
CA GLN A 4 51.65 56.32 -3.98
C GLN A 4 50.62 57.45 -4.09
N GLU A 5 49.36 57.10 -4.31
CA GLU A 5 48.16 57.83 -3.87
C GLU A 5 47.08 56.75 -3.60
N GLU A 6 46.47 56.57 -2.43
CA GLU A 6 45.63 57.44 -1.61
C GLU A 6 44.19 56.87 -1.63
N THR A 7 43.68 56.52 -0.44
CA THR A 7 42.28 56.57 0.01
C THR A 7 41.17 55.79 -0.72
N GLY A 8 40.42 54.99 0.05
CA GLY A 8 39.09 54.55 -0.38
C GLY A 8 38.42 53.44 0.44
N GLN A 9 38.57 53.41 1.77
CA GLN A 9 37.63 52.68 2.62
C GLN A 9 36.32 53.48 2.71
N SER A 10 35.19 52.83 2.47
CA SER A 10 33.91 53.22 3.07
C SER A 10 33.25 51.98 3.62
N ALA A 11 33.29 51.90 4.95
CA ALA A 11 32.35 51.15 5.74
C ALA A 11 31.04 51.96 5.77
N GLU A 12 29.92 51.33 5.48
CA GLU A 12 28.62 51.79 5.95
C GLU A 12 27.89 50.55 6.50
N THR A 13 27.84 50.51 7.83
CA THR A 13 26.93 49.71 8.63
C THR A 13 25.76 50.63 8.98
N THR A 14 24.53 50.12 8.91
CA THR A 14 23.37 50.44 9.78
C THR A 14 22.16 49.68 9.24
N ASP A 15 21.73 48.66 9.97
CA ASP A 15 20.55 48.68 10.86
C ASP A 15 19.26 48.28 10.14
N GLY A 16 18.90 47.01 10.33
CA GLY A 16 17.60 46.44 9.98
C GLY A 16 17.22 45.42 11.03
N THR A 17 16.77 45.91 12.19
CA THR A 17 16.20 45.12 13.29
C THR A 17 15.03 44.26 12.80
N PRO A 18 14.96 42.96 13.12
CA PRO A 18 13.77 42.16 12.86
C PRO A 18 12.71 42.53 13.91
N THR A 19 11.67 43.25 13.49
CA THR A 19 10.50 43.48 14.34
C THR A 19 9.66 42.21 14.30
N GLY A 20 9.53 41.58 15.46
CA GLY A 20 8.62 40.45 15.66
C GLY A 20 7.17 40.89 15.50
N GLU A 21 6.42 40.15 14.69
CA GLU A 21 4.98 40.05 14.83
C GLU A 21 4.67 38.74 15.57
N GLU A 22 4.36 38.90 16.85
CA GLU A 22 3.56 37.96 17.60
C GLU A 22 2.20 37.82 16.91
N LYS A 23 1.90 36.65 16.36
CA LYS A 23 0.51 36.23 16.16
C LYS A 23 0.20 35.11 17.14
N GLU A 24 -0.34 35.55 18.27
CA GLU A 24 -1.04 34.73 19.25
C GLU A 24 -2.02 33.78 18.55
N THR A 25 -1.81 32.50 18.80
CA THR A 25 -2.80 31.45 18.66
C THR A 25 -3.88 31.63 19.73
N LYS A 26 -5.09 32.01 19.32
CA LYS A 26 -6.30 31.84 20.13
C LYS A 26 -7.29 30.94 19.38
N SER A 27 -7.17 29.64 19.63
CA SER A 27 -8.29 28.71 19.54
C SER A 27 -9.24 29.00 20.69
N ALA A 28 -10.44 29.46 20.37
CA ALA A 28 -11.60 29.38 21.25
C ALA A 28 -12.76 28.86 20.39
N VAL A 29 -12.93 27.54 20.40
CA VAL A 29 -14.16 26.89 19.94
C VAL A 29 -15.00 26.72 21.19
N GLU A 30 -16.01 27.59 21.36
CA GLU A 30 -17.16 27.33 22.22
C GLU A 30 -18.34 26.94 21.31
N PRO A 31 -19.06 25.84 21.63
CA PRO A 31 -20.24 25.45 20.88
C PRO A 31 -21.45 26.27 21.36
N SER A 32 -22.02 27.07 20.46
CA SER A 32 -23.29 27.76 20.69
C SER A 32 -24.45 26.76 20.55
N VAL A 33 -25.05 26.43 21.69
CA VAL A 33 -26.37 25.81 21.80
C VAL A 33 -27.40 26.90 21.60
N GLU A 34 -28.20 26.85 20.54
CA GLU A 34 -29.47 27.57 20.48
C GLU A 34 -30.59 26.57 20.17
N LYS A 35 -31.35 26.27 21.23
CA LYS A 35 -32.66 25.63 21.18
C LYS A 35 -33.65 26.58 20.51
N THR A 36 -34.46 26.04 19.61
CA THR A 36 -35.85 26.48 19.50
C THR A 36 -36.73 25.24 19.59
N ASP A 37 -37.52 25.21 20.67
CA ASP A 37 -38.56 24.25 21.00
C ASP A 37 -39.87 24.56 20.25
N GLU A 38 -40.76 23.56 20.26
CA GLU A 38 -42.21 23.55 19.97
C GLU A 38 -42.64 23.37 18.49
N LYS A 39 -43.57 22.48 18.11
CA LYS A 39 -44.57 21.71 18.88
C LYS A 39 -45.19 20.58 18.02
N SER A 40 -45.46 19.44 18.68
CA SER A 40 -46.69 18.62 18.70
C SER A 40 -47.45 18.29 17.39
N ASP A 41 -47.58 17.00 17.06
CA ASP A 41 -48.74 16.20 17.52
C ASP A 41 -48.55 14.68 17.34
N SER A 42 -49.16 13.96 18.29
CA SER A 42 -49.35 12.50 18.45
C SER A 42 -49.87 11.79 17.18
N GLU A 43 -49.85 10.47 17.00
CA GLU A 43 -50.25 9.39 17.91
C GLU A 43 -50.01 8.00 17.27
N ALA A 44 -50.10 6.95 18.10
CA ALA A 44 -50.23 5.51 17.81
C ALA A 44 -48.98 4.61 17.90
N THR A 45 -48.77 4.06 19.10
CA THR A 45 -48.10 2.75 19.35
C THR A 45 -49.10 1.62 18.99
N PRO A 46 -48.68 0.36 18.66
CA PRO A 46 -48.06 -0.52 19.67
C PRO A 46 -47.03 -1.57 19.16
N GLU A 47 -46.30 -2.11 20.15
CA GLU A 47 -45.60 -3.42 20.18
C GLU A 47 -44.27 -3.64 19.41
N GLY A 48 -43.19 -3.85 20.18
CA GLY A 48 -41.97 -4.51 19.71
C GLY A 48 -40.71 -4.16 20.53
N GLU A 49 -40.25 -5.13 21.35
CA GLU A 49 -38.98 -5.18 22.10
C GLU A 49 -38.83 -4.24 23.33
N PRO A 50 -38.28 -4.74 24.48
CA PRO A 50 -37.82 -3.83 25.52
C PRO A 50 -36.71 -2.98 24.91
N ALA A 51 -36.95 -1.67 24.80
CA ALA A 51 -35.95 -0.72 24.36
C ALA A 51 -34.65 -1.02 25.10
N LYS A 52 -33.60 -1.38 24.36
CA LYS A 52 -32.24 -1.42 24.92
C LYS A 52 -32.06 -0.10 25.66
N PRO A 53 -31.72 -0.10 26.95
CA PRO A 53 -31.59 1.14 27.70
C PRO A 53 -30.66 2.05 26.89
N SER A 54 -31.17 3.22 26.53
CA SER A 54 -30.38 4.20 25.81
C SER A 54 -29.17 4.53 26.69
N VAL A 55 -28.04 4.88 26.06
CA VAL A 55 -26.81 5.22 26.80
C VAL A 55 -27.06 6.39 27.77
N ASP A 56 -28.10 7.19 27.52
CA ASP A 56 -28.49 8.37 28.30
C ASP A 56 -29.33 8.05 29.55
N ASP A 57 -29.93 6.84 29.66
CA ASP A 57 -30.77 6.44 30.80
C ASP A 57 -30.00 5.65 31.88
N ILE A 58 -28.73 5.36 31.66
CA ILE A 58 -27.89 4.60 32.59
C ILE A 58 -27.20 5.58 33.54
N PRO A 59 -27.33 5.42 34.87
CA PRO A 59 -26.60 6.25 35.83
C PRO A 59 -25.11 6.19 35.52
N LEU A 60 -24.43 7.34 35.52
CA LEU A 60 -23.02 7.47 35.18
C LEU A 60 -22.14 6.47 35.97
N GLU A 61 -22.51 6.22 37.22
CA GLU A 61 -21.87 5.24 38.12
C GLU A 61 -21.95 3.81 37.57
N THR A 62 -23.11 3.38 37.07
CA THR A 62 -23.30 2.05 36.49
C THR A 62 -22.63 1.90 35.11
N PHE A 63 -22.51 3.02 34.37
CA PHE A 63 -21.76 3.05 33.11
C PHE A 63 -20.24 2.95 33.34
N LEU A 64 -19.72 3.65 34.35
CA LEU A 64 -18.32 3.59 34.77
C LEU A 64 -17.95 2.24 35.38
N GLU A 65 -18.92 1.46 35.86
CA GLU A 65 -18.68 0.10 36.35
C GLU A 65 -18.46 -0.93 35.23
N ARG A 66 -18.91 -0.66 34.00
CA ARG A 66 -18.72 -1.54 32.83
C ARG A 66 -17.23 -1.73 32.54
N GLU A 67 -16.80 -2.98 32.38
CA GLU A 67 -15.39 -3.31 32.13
C GLU A 67 -14.85 -2.65 30.87
N ASP A 68 -15.65 -2.54 29.83
CA ASP A 68 -15.27 -1.95 28.54
C ASP A 68 -14.91 -0.46 28.71
N VAL A 69 -15.70 0.25 29.53
CA VAL A 69 -15.49 1.68 29.85
C VAL A 69 -14.28 1.84 30.75
N LYS A 70 -14.09 0.97 31.75
CA LYS A 70 -12.88 0.97 32.60
C LYS A 70 -11.61 0.74 31.78
N ARG A 71 -11.60 -0.24 30.87
CA ARG A 71 -10.47 -0.52 30.00
C ARG A 71 -10.20 0.64 29.04
N TYR A 72 -11.25 1.25 28.50
CA TYR A 72 -11.11 2.43 27.64
C TYR A 72 -10.53 3.63 28.41
N VAL A 73 -11.05 3.93 29.61
CA VAL A 73 -10.54 5.02 30.46
C VAL A 73 -9.10 4.76 30.88
N GLN A 74 -8.75 3.54 31.25
CA GLN A 74 -7.36 3.14 31.53
C GLN A 74 -6.47 3.34 30.30
N SER A 75 -6.88 2.85 29.13
CA SER A 75 -6.12 3.03 27.88
C SER A 75 -5.94 4.51 27.50
N VAL A 76 -6.96 5.35 27.70
CA VAL A 76 -6.87 6.79 27.46
C VAL A 76 -5.95 7.46 28.49
N SER A 77 -6.02 7.05 29.74
CA SER A 77 -5.12 7.51 30.81
C SER A 77 -3.67 7.14 30.51
N ASP A 78 -3.40 5.89 30.14
CA ASP A 78 -2.05 5.40 29.78
C ASP A 78 -1.50 6.13 28.55
N LYS A 79 -2.36 6.43 27.58
CA LYS A 79 -1.97 7.24 26.42
C LYS A 79 -1.68 8.69 26.81
N ALA A 80 -2.42 9.24 27.78
CA ALA A 80 -2.21 10.59 28.28
C ALA A 80 -0.92 10.69 29.11
N THR A 81 -0.64 9.72 29.98
CA THR A 81 0.62 9.64 30.75
C THR A 81 1.81 9.45 29.82
N ALA A 82 1.74 8.52 28.85
CA ALA A 82 2.80 8.34 27.86
C ALA A 82 3.09 9.64 27.08
N ARG A 83 2.05 10.38 26.67
CA ARG A 83 2.22 11.69 26.01
C ARG A 83 2.79 12.76 26.93
N SER A 84 2.46 12.73 28.21
CA SER A 84 3.01 13.65 29.21
C SER A 84 4.48 13.36 29.47
N GLU A 85 4.83 12.09 29.60
CA GLU A 85 6.21 11.62 29.79
C GLU A 85 7.08 12.00 28.60
N THR A 86 6.64 11.75 27.35
CA THR A 86 7.40 12.15 26.16
C THR A 86 7.63 13.65 26.11
N ARG A 87 6.60 14.46 26.38
CA ARG A 87 6.75 15.93 26.46
C ARG A 87 7.71 16.35 27.56
N SER A 88 7.67 15.70 28.73
CA SER A 88 8.57 16.02 29.84
C SER A 88 10.03 15.71 29.50
N VAL A 89 10.29 14.59 28.82
CA VAL A 89 11.62 14.21 28.36
C VAL A 89 12.11 15.17 27.27
N GLU A 90 11.25 15.54 26.33
CA GLU A 90 11.59 16.55 25.31
C GLU A 90 11.91 17.91 25.93
N LEU A 91 11.12 18.37 26.91
CA LEU A 91 11.38 19.60 27.63
C LEU A 91 12.67 19.54 28.43
N ALA A 92 12.96 18.41 29.08
CA ALA A 92 14.21 18.20 29.80
C ALA A 92 15.42 18.28 28.86
N LYS A 93 15.35 17.60 27.70
CA LYS A 93 16.39 17.68 26.66
C LYS A 93 16.58 19.10 26.13
N LYS A 94 15.48 19.82 25.86
CA LYS A 94 15.55 21.23 25.42
C LYS A 94 16.26 22.11 26.44
N ARG A 95 15.89 22.00 27.72
CA ARG A 95 16.55 22.74 28.81
C ARG A 95 18.03 22.39 28.93
N GLU A 96 18.38 21.12 28.78
CA GLU A 96 19.78 20.70 28.79
C GLU A 96 20.57 21.31 27.62
N THR A 97 20.00 21.30 26.41
CA THR A 97 20.64 21.91 25.24
C THR A 97 20.78 23.42 25.37
N GLU A 98 19.77 24.10 25.91
CA GLU A 98 19.79 25.54 26.20
C GLU A 98 20.81 25.88 27.29
N ALA A 99 20.90 25.06 28.34
CA ALA A 99 21.89 25.23 29.39
C ALA A 99 23.32 25.10 28.84
N ARG A 100 23.57 24.08 28.01
CA ARG A 100 24.87 23.87 27.36
C ARG A 100 25.22 25.03 26.43
N SER A 101 24.31 25.46 25.56
CA SER A 101 24.57 26.58 24.64
C SER A 101 24.82 27.89 25.40
N SER A 102 24.08 28.13 26.50
CA SER A 102 24.29 29.31 27.34
C SER A 102 25.65 29.29 28.05
N ALA A 103 26.10 28.12 28.51
CA ALA A 103 27.41 27.95 29.14
C ALA A 103 28.54 28.18 28.12
N GLU A 104 28.43 27.61 26.91
CA GLU A 104 29.39 27.84 25.84
C GLU A 104 29.47 29.32 25.42
N LEU A 105 28.34 30.01 25.34
CA LEU A 105 28.32 31.46 25.05
C LEU A 105 28.97 32.28 26.17
N ALA A 106 28.74 31.90 27.43
CA ALA A 106 29.36 32.57 28.57
C ALA A 106 30.88 32.35 28.59
N GLU A 107 31.36 31.14 28.30
CA GLU A 107 32.78 30.85 28.15
C GLU A 107 33.39 31.63 26.98
N ARG A 108 32.70 31.68 25.83
CA ARG A 108 33.15 32.48 24.68
C ARG A 108 33.31 33.96 25.04
N LYS A 109 32.35 34.53 25.76
CA LYS A 109 32.42 35.93 26.22
C LYS A 109 33.61 36.16 27.15
N LYS A 110 33.88 35.24 28.09
CA LYS A 110 35.05 35.33 28.97
C LYS A 110 36.38 35.29 28.20
N LEU A 111 36.49 34.42 27.19
CA LEU A 111 37.70 34.34 26.36
C LEU A 111 37.91 35.63 25.55
N VAL A 112 36.83 36.23 25.05
CA VAL A 112 36.88 37.53 24.35
C VAL A 112 37.26 38.66 25.32
N GLU A 113 36.67 38.69 26.52
CA GLU A 113 36.98 39.68 27.56
C GLU A 113 38.44 39.59 28.05
N ASN A 114 39.00 38.38 28.08
CA ASN A 114 40.40 38.15 28.45
C ASN A 114 41.38 38.27 27.27
N GLU A 115 40.91 38.64 26.07
CA GLU A 115 41.71 38.74 24.84
C GLU A 115 42.42 37.43 24.43
N GLU A 116 41.89 36.27 24.84
CA GLU A 116 42.43 34.94 24.55
C GLU A 116 41.97 34.41 23.18
N PHE A 117 42.29 35.14 22.11
CA PHE A 117 41.84 34.83 20.75
C PHE A 117 42.41 33.51 20.18
N ASP A 118 43.60 33.11 20.60
CA ASP A 118 44.22 31.85 20.18
C ASP A 118 43.43 30.63 20.67
N GLU A 119 42.91 30.68 21.90
CA GLU A 119 42.06 29.62 22.42
C GLU A 119 40.70 29.58 21.73
N LEU A 120 40.14 30.76 21.42
CA LEU A 120 38.90 30.87 20.68
C LEU A 120 39.03 30.24 19.28
N GLY A 121 40.11 30.56 18.57
CA GLY A 121 40.40 30.01 17.25
C GLY A 121 40.57 28.49 17.27
N ARG A 122 41.24 27.93 18.28
CA ARG A 122 41.36 26.48 18.45
C ARG A 122 40.01 25.81 18.70
N ARG A 123 39.15 26.41 19.53
CA ARG A 123 37.81 25.88 19.80
C ARG A 123 36.93 25.92 18.54
N ASP A 124 36.96 27.02 17.79
CA ASP A 124 36.17 27.15 16.56
C ASP A 124 36.68 26.18 15.47
N ALA A 125 38.00 26.00 15.33
CA ALA A 125 38.57 25.01 14.42
C ALA A 125 38.18 23.57 14.81
N ALA A 126 38.23 23.24 16.11
CA ALA A 126 37.80 21.93 16.59
C ALA A 126 36.30 21.68 16.38
N LYS A 127 35.46 22.72 16.48
CA LYS A 127 34.02 22.65 16.17
C LYS A 127 33.80 22.35 14.69
N LEU A 128 34.47 23.07 13.78
CA LEU A 128 34.38 22.82 12.35
C LEU A 128 34.84 21.40 11.98
N GLU A 129 35.96 20.94 12.53
CA GLU A 129 36.45 19.57 12.30
C GLU A 129 35.46 18.51 12.84
N ALA A 130 34.82 18.77 13.97
CA ALA A 130 33.79 17.89 14.51
C ALA A 130 32.51 17.88 13.65
N GLU A 131 32.11 19.03 13.11
CA GLU A 131 30.98 19.16 12.18
C GLU A 131 31.25 18.43 10.86
N GLU A 132 32.45 18.58 10.28
CA GLU A 132 32.85 17.86 9.07
C GLU A 132 32.84 16.34 9.28
N ARG A 133 33.42 15.86 10.38
CA ARG A 133 33.37 14.43 10.75
C ARG A 133 31.95 13.93 10.96
N LEU A 134 31.08 14.77 11.52
CA LEU A 134 29.68 14.42 11.73
C LEU A 134 28.96 14.30 10.37
N LEU A 135 29.16 15.24 9.46
CA LEU A 135 28.59 15.17 8.11
C LEU A 135 29.08 13.94 7.34
N GLU A 136 30.38 13.67 7.36
CA GLU A 136 30.95 12.46 6.75
C GLU A 136 30.35 11.19 7.35
N SER A 137 30.19 11.14 8.69
CA SER A 137 29.57 10.00 9.36
C SER A 137 28.10 9.83 8.99
N LEU A 138 27.36 10.93 8.78
CA LEU A 138 25.97 10.90 8.35
C LEU A 138 25.83 10.42 6.91
N GLU A 139 26.74 10.81 6.01
CA GLU A 139 26.77 10.31 4.63
C GLU A 139 27.03 8.80 4.60
N VAL A 140 28.03 8.33 5.37
CA VAL A 140 28.33 6.90 5.48
C VAL A 140 27.15 6.14 6.08
N ALA A 141 26.56 6.64 7.17
CA ALA A 141 25.39 6.04 7.79
C ALA A 141 24.21 6.00 6.83
N GLY A 142 23.98 7.06 6.07
CA GLY A 142 22.94 7.14 5.05
C GLY A 142 23.12 6.09 3.95
N GLY A 143 24.35 5.92 3.46
CA GLY A 143 24.70 4.88 2.50
C GLY A 143 24.48 3.46 3.03
N VAL A 144 24.81 3.21 4.30
CA VAL A 144 24.57 1.90 4.93
C VAL A 144 23.08 1.64 5.12
N ILE A 145 22.32 2.63 5.59
CA ILE A 145 20.87 2.52 5.79
C ILE A 145 20.18 2.25 4.45
N SER A 146 20.55 2.98 3.40
CA SER A 146 19.94 2.78 2.07
C SER A 146 20.23 1.38 1.53
N GLN A 147 21.46 0.87 1.68
CA GLN A 147 21.81 -0.49 1.28
C GLN A 147 21.06 -1.57 2.08
N VAL A 148 20.97 -1.44 3.40
CA VAL A 148 20.24 -2.39 4.24
C VAL A 148 18.75 -2.37 3.89
N THR A 149 18.18 -1.19 3.65
CA THR A 149 16.78 -1.03 3.26
C THR A 149 16.52 -1.65 1.89
N ALA A 150 17.36 -1.36 0.90
CA ALA A 150 17.28 -1.96 -0.43
C ALA A 150 17.34 -3.50 -0.36
N LYS A 151 18.27 -4.07 0.43
CA LYS A 151 18.37 -5.52 0.62
C LYS A 151 17.12 -6.15 1.23
N ARG A 152 16.53 -5.51 2.26
CA ARG A 152 15.28 -5.99 2.87
C ARG A 152 14.14 -6.04 1.86
N TYR A 153 13.99 -4.97 1.08
CA TYR A 153 12.95 -4.92 0.06
C TYR A 153 13.24 -5.79 -1.17
N ALA A 154 14.51 -6.14 -1.44
CA ALA A 154 14.87 -7.00 -2.57
C ALA A 154 14.31 -8.42 -2.40
N GLU A 155 14.21 -8.93 -1.17
CA GLU A 155 13.59 -10.23 -0.88
C GLU A 155 12.09 -10.24 -1.23
N GLU A 156 11.38 -9.11 -1.05
CA GLU A 156 9.93 -9.01 -1.26
C GLU A 156 9.56 -8.54 -2.69
N LEU A 157 10.32 -7.61 -3.24
CA LEU A 157 10.04 -6.95 -4.52
C LEU A 157 10.87 -7.51 -5.69
N GLY A 158 11.97 -8.20 -5.41
CA GLY A 158 12.98 -8.59 -6.39
C GLY A 158 14.00 -7.49 -6.63
N GLU A 159 15.24 -7.89 -6.93
CA GLU A 159 16.40 -7.01 -7.09
C GLU A 159 16.17 -5.96 -8.20
N GLU A 160 15.59 -6.35 -9.34
CA GLU A 160 15.35 -5.45 -10.48
C GLU A 160 14.43 -4.26 -10.12
N THR A 161 13.39 -4.50 -9.33
CA THR A 161 12.45 -3.46 -8.90
C THR A 161 13.11 -2.50 -7.94
N VAL A 162 13.90 -3.01 -6.99
CA VAL A 162 14.64 -2.20 -6.04
C VAL A 162 15.70 -1.37 -6.76
N GLU A 163 16.47 -1.96 -7.69
CA GLU A 163 17.47 -1.24 -8.48
C GLU A 163 16.85 -0.11 -9.31
N ARG A 164 15.69 -0.36 -9.93
CA ARG A 164 14.93 0.68 -10.63
C ARG A 164 14.59 1.84 -9.70
N ILE A 165 14.06 1.56 -8.51
CA ILE A 165 13.67 2.59 -7.53
C ILE A 165 14.89 3.36 -7.03
N VAL A 166 15.99 2.67 -6.72
CA VAL A 166 17.24 3.30 -6.28
C VAL A 166 17.78 4.23 -7.37
N LYS A 167 17.80 3.77 -8.62
CA LYS A 167 18.25 4.58 -9.76
C LYS A 167 17.36 5.80 -9.98
N GLU A 168 16.04 5.62 -9.98
CA GLU A 168 15.07 6.71 -10.13
C GLU A 168 15.18 7.73 -9.00
N ASN A 169 15.44 7.28 -7.77
CA ASN A 169 15.67 8.16 -6.63
C ASN A 169 16.98 8.95 -6.77
N ASN A 170 18.06 8.30 -7.21
CA ASN A 170 19.35 8.95 -7.45
C ASN A 170 19.28 9.98 -8.59
N ASP A 171 18.59 9.65 -9.69
CA ASP A 171 18.41 10.56 -10.83
C ASP A 171 17.63 11.83 -10.44
N ARG A 172 16.80 11.74 -9.39
CA ARG A 172 16.03 12.86 -8.82
C ARG A 172 16.74 13.60 -7.69
N ASN A 173 17.95 13.18 -7.30
CA ASN A 173 18.59 13.60 -6.05
C ASN A 173 17.65 13.46 -4.83
N GLY A 174 16.85 12.40 -4.81
CA GLY A 174 15.90 12.13 -3.74
C GLY A 174 16.59 11.69 -2.45
N THR A 175 15.97 12.00 -1.32
CA THR A 175 16.48 11.62 0.01
C THR A 175 16.29 10.12 0.26
N ILE A 176 16.95 9.59 1.30
CA ILE A 176 16.74 8.19 1.73
C ILE A 176 15.26 7.95 2.09
N VAL A 177 14.57 8.96 2.63
CA VAL A 177 13.16 8.88 2.96
C VAL A 177 12.32 8.69 1.70
N ASP A 178 12.63 9.42 0.63
CA ASP A 178 11.93 9.29 -0.66
C ASP A 178 12.12 7.89 -1.24
N MET A 179 13.35 7.35 -1.19
CA MET A 179 13.63 5.97 -1.58
C MET A 179 12.82 4.96 -0.75
N THR A 180 12.81 5.11 0.58
CA THR A 180 12.08 4.18 1.47
C THR A 180 10.56 4.22 1.22
N THR A 181 10.04 5.41 0.90
CA THR A 181 8.62 5.62 0.59
C THR A 181 8.28 4.95 -0.74
N ALA A 182 9.10 5.14 -1.77
CA ALA A 182 8.91 4.51 -3.08
C ALA A 182 8.96 2.96 -2.99
N LEU A 183 9.88 2.41 -2.18
CA LEU A 183 9.95 0.97 -1.92
C LEU A 183 8.69 0.46 -1.22
N ALA A 184 8.21 1.17 -0.19
CA ALA A 184 6.98 0.81 0.51
C ALA A 184 5.73 0.91 -0.40
N GLU A 185 5.67 1.90 -1.27
CA GLU A 185 4.59 2.06 -2.24
C GLU A 185 4.55 0.90 -3.25
N GLU A 186 5.70 0.44 -3.74
CA GLU A 186 5.73 -0.74 -4.61
C GLU A 186 5.38 -2.02 -3.86
N ALA A 187 5.87 -2.19 -2.63
CA ALA A 187 5.51 -3.34 -1.80
C ALA A 187 4.00 -3.41 -1.55
N THR A 188 3.38 -2.27 -1.24
CA THR A 188 1.93 -2.17 -1.05
C THR A 188 1.17 -2.39 -2.36
N LYS A 189 1.62 -1.84 -3.49
CA LYS A 189 1.01 -2.11 -4.81
C LYS A 189 1.03 -3.60 -5.14
N ARG A 190 2.15 -4.29 -4.91
CA ARG A 190 2.26 -5.73 -5.15
C ARG A 190 1.39 -6.54 -4.18
N ALA A 191 1.36 -6.16 -2.91
CA ALA A 191 0.48 -6.81 -1.93
C ALA A 191 -1.00 -6.66 -2.30
N VAL A 192 -1.41 -5.47 -2.74
CA VAL A 192 -2.77 -5.21 -3.24
C VAL A 192 -3.04 -6.05 -4.47
N LEU A 193 -2.15 -6.06 -5.47
CA LEU A 193 -2.33 -6.86 -6.69
C LEU A 193 -2.45 -8.36 -6.38
N ASN A 194 -1.63 -8.89 -5.49
CA ASN A 194 -1.70 -10.30 -5.07
C ASN A 194 -3.04 -10.60 -4.35
N ALA A 195 -3.47 -9.71 -3.46
CA ALA A 195 -4.74 -9.86 -2.76
C ALA A 195 -5.93 -9.78 -3.73
N THR A 196 -5.95 -8.79 -4.63
CA THR A 196 -7.03 -8.63 -5.60
C THR A 196 -7.02 -9.71 -6.67
N GLY A 197 -5.84 -10.18 -7.11
CA GLY A 197 -5.71 -11.25 -8.08
C GLY A 197 -6.40 -12.53 -7.59
N SER A 198 -6.14 -12.93 -6.35
CA SER A 198 -6.81 -14.09 -5.76
C SER A 198 -8.33 -13.92 -5.65
N ALA A 199 -8.80 -12.72 -5.32
CA ALA A 199 -10.23 -12.43 -5.23
C ALA A 199 -10.92 -12.43 -6.62
N VAL A 200 -10.22 -11.95 -7.66
CA VAL A 200 -10.71 -11.98 -9.04
C VAL A 200 -10.74 -13.40 -9.58
N GLU A 201 -9.70 -14.19 -9.38
CA GLU A 201 -9.68 -15.61 -9.78
C GLU A 201 -10.79 -16.42 -9.09
N GLU A 202 -11.05 -16.17 -7.79
CA GLU A 202 -12.17 -16.81 -7.09
C GLU A 202 -13.53 -16.35 -7.63
N ALA A 203 -13.66 -15.06 -7.98
CA ALA A 203 -14.87 -14.54 -8.59
C ALA A 203 -15.10 -15.13 -10.00
N GLU A 204 -14.06 -15.27 -10.80
CA GLU A 204 -14.10 -15.89 -12.14
C GLU A 204 -14.53 -17.35 -12.05
N LYS A 205 -13.93 -18.15 -11.15
CA LYS A 205 -14.35 -19.54 -10.91
C LYS A 205 -15.82 -19.63 -10.51
N ARG A 206 -16.28 -18.79 -9.59
CA ARG A 206 -17.70 -18.74 -9.19
C ARG A 206 -18.61 -18.31 -10.35
N PHE A 207 -18.11 -17.53 -11.30
CA PHE A 207 -18.87 -17.12 -12.47
C PHE A 207 -18.94 -18.25 -13.50
N GLU A 208 -17.84 -18.93 -13.76
CA GLU A 208 -17.77 -20.13 -14.61
C GLU A 208 -18.68 -21.24 -14.08
N GLU A 209 -18.61 -21.56 -12.79
CA GLU A 209 -19.49 -22.55 -12.14
C GLU A 209 -20.97 -22.18 -12.29
N LYS A 210 -21.33 -20.90 -12.17
CA LYS A 210 -22.71 -20.43 -12.38
C LYS A 210 -23.13 -20.51 -13.84
N LEU A 211 -22.21 -20.25 -14.78
CA LEU A 211 -22.45 -20.34 -16.21
C LEU A 211 -22.68 -21.79 -16.63
N GLU A 212 -21.84 -22.71 -16.14
CA GLU A 212 -22.00 -24.15 -16.34
C GLU A 212 -23.30 -24.66 -15.73
N ALA A 213 -23.63 -24.25 -14.49
CA ALA A 213 -24.90 -24.59 -13.85
C ALA A 213 -26.10 -24.12 -14.67
N ARG A 214 -26.06 -22.89 -15.21
CA ARG A 214 -27.13 -22.37 -16.09
C ARG A 214 -27.20 -23.08 -17.44
N LEU A 215 -26.07 -23.44 -18.04
CA LEU A 215 -26.05 -24.23 -19.28
C LEU A 215 -26.61 -25.63 -19.06
N ALA A 216 -26.27 -26.27 -17.94
CA ALA A 216 -26.81 -27.56 -17.54
C ALA A 216 -28.32 -27.47 -17.26
N GLU A 217 -28.77 -26.43 -16.55
CA GLU A 217 -30.19 -26.18 -16.27
C GLU A 217 -30.97 -25.89 -17.56
N ALA A 218 -30.45 -25.06 -18.47
CA ALA A 218 -31.07 -24.81 -19.76
C ALA A 218 -31.12 -26.08 -20.63
N GLY A 219 -30.08 -26.93 -20.57
CA GLY A 219 -30.06 -28.22 -21.24
C GLY A 219 -31.02 -29.25 -20.62
N LEU A 220 -31.33 -29.13 -19.33
CA LEU A 220 -32.38 -29.92 -18.65
C LEU A 220 -33.77 -29.41 -19.03
N GLN A 221 -33.99 -28.09 -19.02
CA GLN A 221 -35.26 -27.46 -19.40
C GLN A 221 -35.63 -27.80 -20.84
N LYS A 222 -34.68 -27.72 -21.79
CA LYS A 222 -34.92 -28.16 -23.17
C LYS A 222 -35.31 -29.64 -23.26
N ARG A 223 -34.63 -30.51 -22.52
CA ARG A 223 -34.97 -31.94 -22.46
C ARG A 223 -36.34 -32.20 -21.84
N GLU A 224 -36.75 -31.39 -20.87
CA GLU A 224 -38.08 -31.46 -20.26
C GLU A 224 -39.19 -30.90 -21.17
N GLU A 225 -38.92 -29.81 -21.88
CA GLU A 225 -39.82 -29.25 -22.90
C GLU A 225 -39.98 -30.23 -24.07
N ASP A 226 -38.89 -30.77 -24.61
CA ASP A 226 -38.92 -31.80 -25.65
C ASP A 226 -39.74 -33.02 -25.19
N LYS A 227 -39.57 -33.47 -23.94
CA LYS A 227 -40.32 -34.60 -23.36
C LYS A 227 -41.80 -34.29 -23.16
N LYS A 228 -42.17 -33.03 -22.91
CA LYS A 228 -43.57 -32.59 -22.83
C LYS A 228 -44.21 -32.45 -24.21
N GLU A 229 -43.45 -32.01 -25.21
CA GLU A 229 -43.93 -31.76 -26.57
C GLU A 229 -44.00 -33.04 -27.42
N THR A 230 -43.10 -34.00 -27.20
CA THR A 230 -43.04 -35.28 -27.97
C THR A 230 -43.61 -36.50 -27.24
N GLY A 231 -44.01 -36.37 -25.96
CA GLY A 231 -44.44 -37.50 -25.13
C GLY A 231 -43.26 -38.37 -24.65
N PRO A 232 -43.50 -39.41 -23.83
CA PRO A 232 -42.42 -40.27 -23.33
C PRO A 232 -41.76 -40.99 -24.50
N VAL A 233 -40.59 -40.48 -24.90
CA VAL A 233 -39.77 -41.10 -25.94
C VAL A 233 -39.38 -42.48 -25.43
N ASP A 234 -39.95 -43.52 -26.04
CA ASP A 234 -39.54 -44.90 -25.84
C ASP A 234 -38.03 -44.98 -26.02
N LYS A 235 -37.37 -45.48 -24.96
CA LYS A 235 -35.95 -45.78 -24.83
C LYS A 235 -35.13 -45.54 -26.11
N VAL A 236 -34.51 -44.36 -26.21
CA VAL A 236 -33.31 -44.21 -27.05
C VAL A 236 -32.22 -45.01 -26.36
N SER A 237 -32.18 -46.28 -26.72
CA SER A 237 -31.10 -47.22 -26.48
C SER A 237 -29.78 -46.51 -26.77
N GLY A 238 -28.89 -46.44 -25.78
CA GLY A 238 -27.47 -46.16 -25.96
C GLY A 238 -26.78 -47.32 -26.69
N ALA A 239 -27.27 -47.67 -27.87
CA ALA A 239 -26.51 -48.43 -28.84
C ALA A 239 -25.85 -47.39 -29.75
N PRO A 240 -24.51 -47.35 -29.87
CA PRO A 240 -23.91 -46.63 -30.98
C PRO A 240 -24.58 -47.17 -32.25
N ALA A 241 -24.94 -46.27 -33.18
CA ALA A 241 -25.46 -46.69 -34.46
C ALA A 241 -24.47 -47.69 -35.05
N SER A 242 -24.86 -48.97 -35.11
CA SER A 242 -24.18 -49.95 -35.93
C SER A 242 -24.41 -49.47 -37.36
N THR A 243 -23.45 -48.70 -37.85
CA THR A 243 -23.21 -48.59 -39.28
C THR A 243 -23.00 -50.02 -39.78
N PRO A 244 -23.64 -50.41 -40.90
CA PRO A 244 -23.39 -51.72 -41.46
C PRO A 244 -21.90 -51.83 -41.75
N ASP A 245 -21.28 -52.93 -41.31
CA ASP A 245 -19.99 -53.39 -41.81
C ASP A 245 -20.14 -53.58 -43.32
N SER A 246 -19.92 -52.51 -44.08
CA SER A 246 -19.60 -52.63 -45.49
C SER A 246 -18.13 -53.02 -45.53
N ASP A 247 -17.87 -54.27 -45.93
CA ASP A 247 -16.55 -54.78 -46.39
C ASP A 247 -16.09 -54.01 -47.65
N GLU A 248 -16.09 -52.67 -47.60
CA GLU A 248 -15.50 -51.81 -48.60
C GLU A 248 -14.02 -51.69 -48.26
N ALA A 249 -13.18 -52.00 -49.25
CA ALA A 249 -11.72 -51.94 -49.10
C ALA A 249 -11.32 -50.61 -48.46
N GLU A 250 -10.48 -50.68 -47.41
CA GLU A 250 -10.01 -49.51 -46.67
C GLU A 250 -9.14 -48.63 -47.59
N THR A 251 -9.77 -47.72 -48.31
CA THR A 251 -9.10 -46.70 -49.11
C THR A 251 -8.87 -45.44 -48.28
N TYR A 252 -7.94 -44.58 -48.71
CA TYR A 252 -7.69 -43.29 -48.07
C TYR A 252 -8.97 -42.47 -47.84
N GLU A 253 -9.89 -42.46 -48.81
CA GLU A 253 -11.15 -41.73 -48.72
C GLU A 253 -12.01 -42.24 -47.56
N SER A 254 -12.19 -43.56 -47.46
CA SER A 254 -12.94 -44.19 -46.37
C SER A 254 -12.32 -43.94 -44.99
N MET A 255 -10.99 -44.04 -44.88
CA MET A 255 -10.28 -43.81 -43.61
C MET A 255 -10.27 -42.33 -43.22
N SER A 256 -10.22 -41.42 -44.19
CA SER A 256 -10.29 -39.97 -43.95
C SER A 256 -11.67 -39.54 -43.41
N GLU A 257 -12.73 -40.18 -43.89
CA GLU A 257 -14.09 -39.93 -43.43
C GLU A 257 -14.29 -40.46 -42.00
N LYS A 258 -13.76 -41.67 -41.70
CA LYS A 258 -13.75 -42.21 -40.34
C LYS A 258 -12.94 -41.33 -39.38
N TYR A 259 -11.82 -40.75 -39.81
CA TYR A 259 -11.04 -39.79 -39.01
C TYR A 259 -11.85 -38.50 -38.74
N GLY A 260 -12.57 -37.98 -39.74
CA GLY A 260 -13.45 -36.82 -39.57
C GLY A 260 -14.60 -37.07 -38.59
N ARG A 261 -15.04 -38.32 -38.44
CA ARG A 261 -16.02 -38.76 -37.43
C ARG A 261 -15.41 -39.07 -36.06
N GLY A 262 -14.08 -39.06 -35.93
CA GLY A 262 -13.38 -39.41 -34.69
C GLY A 262 -13.33 -40.91 -34.39
N GLU A 263 -13.61 -41.77 -35.38
CA GLU A 263 -13.65 -43.22 -35.24
C GLU A 263 -12.25 -43.87 -35.32
N VAL A 264 -11.28 -43.19 -35.93
CA VAL A 264 -9.87 -43.60 -36.01
C VAL A 264 -8.96 -42.45 -35.67
N SER A 265 -7.80 -42.79 -35.12
CA SER A 265 -6.73 -41.86 -34.79
C SER A 265 -5.93 -41.43 -36.02
N TRP A 266 -5.17 -40.35 -35.90
CA TRP A 266 -4.28 -39.89 -36.98
C TRP A 266 -3.22 -40.94 -37.36
N ASP A 267 -2.77 -41.72 -36.38
CA ASP A 267 -1.77 -42.78 -36.58
C ASP A 267 -2.30 -43.92 -37.45
N GLU A 268 -3.61 -44.18 -37.41
CA GLU A 268 -4.28 -45.19 -38.24
C GLU A 268 -4.58 -44.68 -39.67
N LEU A 269 -4.77 -43.36 -39.86
CA LEU A 269 -4.97 -42.75 -41.18
C LEU A 269 -3.66 -42.60 -41.98
N LEU A 270 -2.54 -42.40 -41.29
CA LEU A 270 -1.24 -42.07 -41.87
C LEU A 270 -0.75 -43.02 -43.00
N PRO A 271 -0.88 -44.35 -42.89
CA PRO A 271 -0.45 -45.28 -43.94
C PRO A 271 -1.22 -45.06 -45.25
N TYR A 272 -2.54 -44.96 -45.18
CA TYR A 272 -3.41 -44.77 -46.34
C TYR A 272 -3.19 -43.41 -47.01
N LYS A 273 -2.92 -42.38 -46.21
CA LYS A 273 -2.57 -41.06 -46.74
C LYS A 273 -1.27 -41.10 -47.55
N LYS A 274 -0.25 -41.79 -47.05
CA LYS A 274 1.03 -41.94 -47.73
C LYS A 274 0.91 -42.72 -49.03
N GLU A 275 0.10 -43.78 -49.06
CA GLU A 275 -0.16 -44.56 -50.26
C GLU A 275 -0.91 -43.74 -51.32
N HIS A 276 -1.97 -43.03 -50.93
CA HIS A 276 -2.72 -42.15 -51.84
C HIS A 276 -1.86 -41.01 -52.39
N ASP A 277 -1.04 -40.36 -51.56
CA ASP A 277 -0.13 -39.31 -52.01
C ASP A 277 0.94 -39.86 -52.96
N ALA A 278 1.42 -41.08 -52.73
CA ALA A 278 2.37 -41.77 -53.62
C ALA A 278 1.73 -42.16 -54.97
N GLU A 279 0.46 -42.55 -55.00
CA GLU A 279 -0.29 -42.80 -56.23
C GLU A 279 -0.52 -41.51 -57.04
N ARG A 280 -0.83 -40.39 -56.37
CA ARG A 280 -0.96 -39.08 -57.02
C ARG A 280 0.34 -38.55 -57.62
N LEU A 281 1.49 -39.00 -57.11
CA LEU A 281 2.82 -38.64 -57.64
C LEU A 281 3.25 -39.51 -58.83
N LYS A 282 2.60 -40.65 -59.05
CA LYS A 282 2.88 -41.57 -60.17
C LYS A 282 2.01 -41.30 -61.41
N ASN A 283 0.90 -40.59 -61.25
CA ASN A 283 0.03 -40.12 -62.33
C ASN A 283 0.33 -38.65 -62.67
#